data_AF-A0A7W3QRU6-F1
#
_entry.id   AF-A0A7W3QRU6-F1
#
_cell.length_a   1.000
_cell.length_b   1.000
_cell.length_c   1.000
_cell.angle_alpha   90.00
_cell.angle_beta   90.00
_cell.angle_gamma   90.00
#
_symmetry.space_group_name_H-M   'P 1'
#
loop_
_entity.id
_entity.type
_entity.pdbx_description
1 polymer ?
#
loop_
_entity_poly.entity_id
_entity_poly.type
_entity_poly.pdbx_seq_one_letter_code
_entity_poly.pdbx_strand_id
1 'polypeptide(L)'
;MASLAAVHGLDVPEKLVLSLGFGVDSYHGISHVHVLENLAALDREGAYLGAFSIPRDSREAALYQDAVAYAAEATPDRPSIVHGSIAAALRGEFGDVRLTDRTRGGELFVNPLMAMYFAVDLDALANRLLYRDAIEETYLTRQIASIIEDYRASHPKTRPPRQYPH
;
A
#
# COMPACT_ATOMS: atom_id res chain seq x y z
N MET A 1 7.91 4.53 0.91
CA MET A 1 9.20 4.57 1.64
C MET A 1 9.79 5.98 1.65
N ALA A 2 10.09 6.57 0.48
CA ALA A 2 10.59 7.95 0.40
C ALA A 2 9.66 8.96 1.09
N SER A 3 8.35 8.91 0.81
CA SER A 3 7.34 9.75 1.46
C SER A 3 7.27 9.54 2.97
N LEU A 4 7.37 8.30 3.44
CA LEU A 4 7.39 7.96 4.86
C LEU A 4 8.59 8.60 5.57
N ALA A 5 9.79 8.45 5.00
CA ALA A 5 11.01 9.05 5.55
C ALA A 5 10.95 10.59 5.53
N ALA A 6 10.50 11.18 4.43
CA ALA A 6 10.37 12.62 4.30
C ALA A 6 9.40 13.23 5.33
N VAL A 7 8.24 12.60 5.55
CA VAL A 7 7.26 13.09 6.53
C VAL A 7 7.72 12.84 7.98
N HIS A 8 8.46 11.75 8.23
CA HIS A 8 9.01 11.46 9.55
C HIS A 8 9.93 12.59 10.06
N GLY A 9 10.75 13.15 9.17
CA GLY A 9 11.65 14.28 9.48
C GLY A 9 10.97 15.64 9.68
N LEU A 10 9.65 15.74 9.52
CA LEU A 10 8.91 16.98 9.77
C LEU A 10 8.56 17.15 11.24
N ASP A 11 8.74 18.37 11.76
CA ASP A 11 8.30 18.78 13.09
C ASP A 11 6.86 19.31 13.02
N VAL A 12 5.90 18.37 13.06
CA VAL A 12 4.46 18.64 13.07
C VAL A 12 3.79 17.79 14.14
N PRO A 13 2.69 18.28 14.77
CA PRO A 13 2.13 17.63 15.96
C PRO A 13 1.55 16.25 15.71
N GLU A 14 1.03 16.00 14.50
CA GLU A 14 0.34 14.76 14.15
C GLU A 14 0.88 14.24 12.81
N LYS A 15 1.32 12.97 12.80
CA LYS A 15 1.82 12.30 11.60
C LYS A 15 1.17 10.93 11.48
N LEU A 16 0.42 10.73 10.40
CA LEU A 16 -0.37 9.52 10.18
C LEU A 16 0.00 8.85 8.85
N VAL A 17 -0.06 7.53 8.82
CA VAL A 17 -0.04 6.76 7.56
C VAL A 17 -1.38 6.05 7.40
N LEU A 18 -2.00 6.28 6.24
CA LEU A 18 -3.18 5.57 5.79
C LEU A 18 -2.77 4.64 4.65
N SER A 19 -2.97 3.33 4.84
CA SER A 19 -2.75 2.31 3.81
C SER A 19 -4.09 1.79 3.28
N LEU A 20 -4.21 1.68 1.96
CA LEU A 20 -5.41 1.24 1.24
C LEU A 20 -5.01 0.24 0.14
N GLY A 21 -5.94 -0.59 -0.32
CA GLY A 21 -5.67 -1.55 -1.39
C GLY A 21 -5.11 -2.88 -0.89
N PHE A 22 -5.50 -3.31 0.32
CA PHE A 22 -5.12 -4.63 0.83
C PHE A 22 -5.49 -5.74 -0.16
N GLY A 23 -4.51 -6.48 -0.65
CA GLY A 23 -4.69 -7.51 -1.68
C GLY A 23 -3.93 -7.21 -2.97
N VAL A 24 -3.72 -5.93 -3.28
CA VAL A 24 -3.45 -5.48 -4.66
C VAL A 24 -2.09 -5.93 -5.21
N ASP A 25 -1.08 -6.00 -4.35
CA ASP A 25 0.29 -6.37 -4.72
C ASP A 25 0.60 -7.87 -4.50
N SER A 26 -0.43 -8.71 -4.30
CA SER A 26 -0.24 -10.16 -4.12
C SER A 26 0.55 -10.79 -5.26
N TYR A 27 0.26 -10.39 -6.49
CA TYR A 27 0.96 -10.85 -7.70
C TYR A 27 2.42 -10.37 -7.75
N HIS A 28 2.76 -9.27 -7.06
CA HIS A 28 4.12 -8.73 -6.95
C HIS A 28 4.89 -9.29 -5.74
N GLY A 29 4.40 -10.38 -5.14
CA GLY A 29 5.09 -11.11 -4.08
C GLY A 29 4.88 -10.55 -2.67
N ILE A 30 3.94 -9.61 -2.48
CA ILE A 30 3.61 -9.10 -1.16
C ILE A 30 2.77 -10.13 -0.39
N SER A 31 3.28 -10.55 0.76
CA SER A 31 2.59 -11.43 1.70
C SER A 31 1.65 -10.62 2.60
N HIS A 32 0.36 -10.84 2.45
CA HIS A 32 -0.69 -10.14 3.17
C HIS A 32 -0.74 -10.55 4.65
N VAL A 33 -0.34 -11.79 4.94
CA VAL A 33 -0.11 -12.25 6.31
C VAL A 33 1.00 -11.44 6.97
N HIS A 34 2.09 -11.13 6.27
CA HIS A 34 3.15 -10.29 6.85
C HIS A 34 2.69 -8.85 7.11
N VAL A 35 1.78 -8.32 6.28
CA VAL A 35 1.14 -7.02 6.55
C VAL A 35 0.35 -7.09 7.85
N LEU A 36 -0.48 -8.11 8.04
CA LEU A 36 -1.26 -8.31 9.27
C LEU A 36 -0.37 -8.54 10.50
N GLU A 37 0.72 -9.29 10.37
CA GLU A 37 1.71 -9.47 11.44
C GLU A 37 2.36 -8.13 11.85
N ASN A 38 2.69 -7.27 10.88
CA ASN A 38 3.26 -5.95 11.14
C ASN A 38 2.24 -5.02 11.81
N LEU A 39 0.99 -5.02 11.36
CA LEU A 39 -0.09 -4.25 12.00
C LEU A 39 -0.29 -4.71 13.45
N ALA A 40 -0.32 -6.02 13.71
CA ALA A 40 -0.41 -6.56 15.06
C ALA A 40 0.79 -6.19 15.94
N ALA A 41 1.98 -6.01 15.34
CA ALA A 41 3.16 -5.56 16.06
C ALA A 41 3.13 -4.07 16.40
N LEU A 42 2.57 -3.23 15.52
CA LEU A 42 2.29 -1.82 15.81
C LEU A 42 1.18 -1.67 16.85
N ASP A 43 0.15 -2.50 16.78
CA ASP A 43 -0.97 -2.50 17.73
C ASP A 43 -0.51 -2.80 19.16
N ARG A 44 0.41 -3.75 19.35
CA ARG A 44 1.03 -4.02 20.65
C ARG A 44 1.80 -2.82 21.23
N GLU A 45 2.23 -1.90 20.38
CA GLU A 45 2.91 -0.66 20.77
C GLU A 45 1.92 0.52 20.92
N GLY A 46 0.62 0.30 20.73
CA GLY A 46 -0.40 1.35 20.71
C GLY A 46 -0.37 2.23 19.45
N ALA A 47 0.37 1.82 18.42
CA ALA A 47 0.60 2.60 17.21
C ALA A 47 -0.36 2.25 16.05
N TYR A 48 -1.17 1.20 16.18
CA TYR A 48 -2.25 0.94 15.25
C TYR A 48 -3.50 1.72 15.69
N LEU A 49 -3.96 2.62 14.82
CA LEU A 49 -5.07 3.52 15.11
C LEU A 49 -6.43 2.94 14.65
N GLY A 50 -6.41 1.72 14.12
CA GLY A 50 -7.59 1.01 13.65
C GLY A 50 -7.75 1.00 12.14
N ALA A 51 -8.89 0.48 11.71
CA ALA A 51 -9.27 0.40 10.30
C ALA A 51 -10.73 0.82 10.11
N PHE A 52 -11.01 1.37 8.94
CA PHE A 52 -12.36 1.72 8.52
C PHE A 52 -12.52 1.48 7.03
N SER A 53 -13.73 1.16 6.59
CA SER A 53 -14.06 1.03 5.17
C SER A 53 -14.63 2.33 4.62
N ILE A 54 -14.44 2.57 3.33
CA ILE A 54 -15.16 3.64 2.62
C ILE A 54 -16.55 3.10 2.26
N PRO A 55 -17.66 3.67 2.78
CA PRO A 55 -18.99 3.23 2.41
C PRO A 55 -19.24 3.54 0.92
N ARG A 56 -19.79 2.58 0.17
CA ARG A 56 -20.04 2.70 -1.28
C ARG A 56 -20.85 3.95 -1.64
N ASP A 57 -21.87 4.25 -0.85
CA ASP A 57 -22.80 5.37 -1.11
C ASP A 57 -22.36 6.68 -0.43
N SER A 58 -21.11 6.74 0.05
CA SER A 58 -20.54 7.94 0.64
C SER A 58 -20.05 8.94 -0.42
N ARG A 59 -19.93 10.20 -0.01
CA ARG A 59 -19.32 11.24 -0.86
C ARG A 59 -17.86 10.91 -1.18
N GLU A 60 -17.14 10.34 -0.21
CA GLU A 60 -15.74 9.96 -0.30
C GLU A 60 -15.54 8.88 -1.38
N ALA A 61 -16.43 7.89 -1.45
CA ALA A 61 -16.41 6.87 -2.50
C ALA A 61 -16.65 7.46 -3.89
N ALA A 62 -17.56 8.43 -4.03
CA ALA A 62 -17.79 9.13 -5.29
C ALA A 62 -16.56 9.93 -5.73
N LEU A 63 -16.01 10.76 -4.83
CA LEU A 63 -14.81 11.56 -5.12
C LEU A 63 -13.58 10.71 -5.44
N TYR A 64 -13.43 9.57 -4.77
CA TYR A 64 -12.35 8.63 -5.09
C TYR A 64 -12.49 8.08 -6.51
N GLN A 65 -13.69 7.64 -6.89
CA GLN A 65 -13.93 7.11 -8.24
C GLN A 65 -13.71 8.17 -9.32
N ASP A 66 -14.17 9.40 -9.09
CA ASP A 66 -13.95 10.53 -10.00
C ASP A 66 -12.44 10.82 -10.17
N ALA A 67 -11.69 10.83 -9.07
CA ALA A 67 -10.24 11.04 -9.11
C ALA A 67 -9.51 9.93 -9.88
N VAL A 68 -9.94 8.67 -9.72
CA VAL A 68 -9.37 7.54 -10.47
C VAL A 68 -9.70 7.63 -11.96
N ALA A 69 -10.94 7.98 -12.31
CA ALA A 69 -11.36 8.17 -13.70
C ALA A 69 -10.57 9.30 -14.36
N TYR A 70 -10.48 10.45 -13.71
CA TYR A 70 -9.68 11.59 -14.17
C TYR A 70 -8.21 11.22 -14.36
N ALA A 71 -7.61 10.52 -13.40
CA ALA A 71 -6.22 10.08 -13.51
C ALA A 71 -6.01 9.11 -14.68
N ALA A 72 -6.96 8.21 -14.93
CA ALA A 72 -6.91 7.30 -16.08
C ALA A 72 -7.02 8.05 -17.42
N GLU A 73 -7.91 9.05 -17.52
CA GLU A 73 -8.01 9.92 -18.69
C GLU A 73 -6.76 10.77 -18.92
N ALA A 74 -6.14 11.27 -17.85
CA ALA A 74 -4.91 12.05 -17.92
C ALA A 74 -3.66 11.18 -18.24
N THR A 75 -3.73 9.86 -18.05
CA THR A 75 -2.61 8.92 -18.26
C THR A 75 -3.04 7.68 -19.05
N PRO A 76 -3.61 7.85 -20.27
CA PRO A 76 -4.29 6.77 -20.98
C PRO A 76 -3.38 5.58 -21.35
N ASP A 77 -2.09 5.82 -21.56
CA ASP A 77 -1.11 4.77 -21.87
C ASP A 77 -0.68 3.97 -20.63
N ARG A 78 -0.85 4.54 -19.43
CA ARG A 78 -0.40 3.95 -18.16
C ARG A 78 -1.38 4.21 -17.01
N PRO A 79 -2.66 3.82 -17.15
CA PRO A 79 -3.61 3.91 -16.05
C PRO A 79 -3.16 3.08 -14.85
N SER A 80 -3.50 3.55 -13.65
CA SER A 80 -3.13 2.87 -12.40
C SER A 80 -3.96 1.59 -12.20
N ILE A 81 -3.28 0.44 -12.21
CA ILE A 81 -3.88 -0.86 -11.90
C ILE A 81 -4.32 -0.91 -10.42
N VAL A 82 -3.53 -0.30 -9.53
CA VAL A 82 -3.78 -0.30 -8.08
C VAL A 82 -5.06 0.48 -7.77
N HIS A 83 -5.13 1.74 -8.20
CA HIS A 83 -6.28 2.59 -7.94
C HIS A 83 -7.53 2.11 -8.70
N GLY A 84 -7.36 1.53 -9.89
CA GLY A 84 -8.45 0.87 -10.61
C GLY A 84 -9.05 -0.31 -9.82
N SER A 85 -8.21 -1.14 -9.20
CA SER A 85 -8.66 -2.28 -8.38
C SER A 85 -9.43 -1.83 -7.14
N ILE A 86 -8.95 -0.77 -6.48
CA ILE A 86 -9.65 -0.18 -5.34
C ILE A 86 -11.00 0.41 -5.78
N ALA A 87 -11.05 1.13 -6.90
CA ALA A 87 -12.30 1.67 -7.45
C ALA A 87 -13.30 0.56 -7.81
N ALA A 88 -12.84 -0.57 -8.34
CA ALA A 88 -13.68 -1.74 -8.59
C ALA A 88 -14.22 -2.36 -7.28
N ALA A 89 -13.38 -2.49 -6.25
CA ALA A 89 -13.81 -2.94 -4.94
C ALA A 89 -14.89 -2.01 -4.34
N LEU A 90 -14.74 -0.69 -4.48
CA LEU A 90 -15.75 0.29 -4.05
C LEU A 90 -17.09 0.13 -4.78
N ARG A 91 -17.06 -0.30 -6.05
CA ARG A 91 -18.29 -0.62 -6.79
C ARG A 91 -18.92 -1.95 -6.38
N GLY A 92 -18.25 -2.74 -5.53
CA GLY A 92 -18.71 -4.05 -5.07
C GLY A 92 -18.28 -5.19 -5.99
N GLU A 93 -17.32 -4.96 -6.89
CA GLU A 93 -16.77 -5.99 -7.76
C GLU A 93 -15.83 -6.94 -6.99
N PHE A 94 -15.67 -8.17 -7.48
CA PHE A 94 -14.90 -9.22 -6.83
C PHE A 94 -14.25 -10.18 -7.85
N GLY A 95 -13.04 -10.66 -7.56
CA GLY A 95 -12.30 -11.62 -8.39
C GLY A 95 -11.52 -10.95 -9.53
N ASP A 96 -11.41 -11.65 -10.67
CA ASP A 96 -10.66 -11.22 -11.87
C ASP A 96 -11.40 -10.11 -12.63
N VAL A 97 -11.30 -8.89 -12.10
CA VAL A 97 -11.80 -7.69 -12.74
C VAL A 97 -10.76 -7.16 -13.71
N ARG A 98 -11.06 -7.21 -15.00
CA ARG A 98 -10.17 -6.73 -16.06
C ARG A 98 -10.31 -5.23 -16.27
N LEU A 99 -9.38 -4.48 -15.69
CA LEU A 99 -9.40 -3.02 -15.73
C LEU A 99 -8.71 -2.44 -16.98
N THR A 100 -7.70 -3.12 -17.53
CA THR A 100 -6.87 -2.61 -18.64
C THR A 100 -6.30 -3.76 -19.46
N ASP A 101 -5.91 -3.52 -20.71
CA ASP A 101 -5.18 -4.53 -21.52
C ASP A 101 -3.82 -4.94 -20.93
N ARG A 102 -3.26 -4.14 -20.02
CA ARG A 102 -1.98 -4.44 -19.33
C ARG A 102 -2.07 -5.58 -18.32
N THR A 103 -3.27 -6.02 -17.94
CA THR A 103 -3.47 -7.16 -17.04
C THR A 103 -3.69 -8.48 -17.81
N ARG A 104 -3.45 -8.51 -19.14
CA ARG A 104 -3.47 -9.75 -19.93
C ARG A 104 -2.40 -10.74 -19.42
N GLY A 105 -2.81 -11.62 -18.50
CA GLY A 105 -2.02 -12.75 -18.00
C GLY A 105 -1.82 -12.80 -16.48
N GLY A 106 -2.23 -11.78 -15.73
CA GLY A 106 -2.23 -11.81 -14.27
C GLY A 106 -3.66 -11.68 -13.75
N GLU A 107 -4.13 -12.66 -12.98
CA GLU A 107 -5.41 -12.55 -12.28
C GLU A 107 -5.31 -11.40 -11.27
N LEU A 108 -6.16 -10.38 -11.43
CA LEU A 108 -6.43 -9.46 -10.33
C LEU A 108 -7.39 -10.16 -9.37
N PHE A 109 -7.20 -10.03 -8.07
CA PHE A 109 -8.15 -10.57 -7.09
C PHE A 109 -8.80 -9.43 -6.34
N VAL A 110 -9.68 -8.70 -7.05
CA VAL A 110 -10.45 -7.61 -6.44
C VAL A 110 -11.27 -8.17 -5.30
N ASN A 111 -11.24 -7.51 -4.15
CA ASN A 111 -11.97 -7.94 -2.97
C ASN A 111 -12.31 -6.74 -2.06
N PRO A 112 -13.32 -6.87 -1.18
CA PRO A 112 -13.76 -5.76 -0.32
C PRO A 112 -12.69 -5.19 0.62
N LEU A 113 -11.66 -5.96 1.00
CA LEU A 113 -10.59 -5.47 1.87
C LEU A 113 -9.74 -4.40 1.17
N MET A 114 -9.75 -4.33 -0.15
CA MET A 114 -9.08 -3.26 -0.90
C MET A 114 -9.66 -1.88 -0.60
N ALA A 115 -10.93 -1.79 -0.18
CA ALA A 115 -11.62 -0.56 0.20
C ALA A 115 -11.49 -0.23 1.71
N MET A 116 -10.64 -0.96 2.45
CA MET A 116 -10.35 -0.70 3.85
C MET A 116 -9.08 0.12 4.02
N TYR A 117 -9.19 1.21 4.77
CA TYR A 117 -8.04 1.93 5.30
C TYR A 117 -7.51 1.27 6.55
N PHE A 118 -6.20 1.16 6.65
CA PHE A 118 -5.47 0.86 7.88
C PHE A 118 -4.71 2.11 8.29
N ALA A 119 -5.02 2.63 9.48
CA ALA A 119 -4.41 3.82 10.03
C ALA A 119 -3.36 3.46 11.07
N VAL A 120 -2.17 4.06 10.97
CA VAL A 120 -1.08 3.87 11.93
C VAL A 120 -0.40 5.20 12.23
N ASP A 121 0.15 5.29 13.43
CA ASP A 121 1.10 6.33 13.79
C ASP A 121 2.33 6.25 12.87
N LEU A 122 2.68 7.38 12.25
CA LEU A 122 3.72 7.42 11.23
C LEU A 122 5.11 7.22 11.83
N ASP A 123 5.38 7.79 13.00
CA ASP A 123 6.71 7.72 13.61
C ASP A 123 7.00 6.29 14.08
N ALA A 124 6.01 5.63 14.70
CA ALA A 124 6.10 4.22 15.06
C ALA A 124 6.34 3.32 13.83
N LEU A 125 5.65 3.58 12.71
CA LEU A 125 5.90 2.85 11.46
C LEU A 125 7.29 3.13 10.88
N ALA A 126 7.71 4.40 10.84
CA ALA A 126 9.01 4.81 10.33
C ALA A 126 10.17 4.23 11.17
N ASN A 127 9.99 4.07 12.47
CA ASN A 127 10.96 3.42 13.36
C ASN A 127 11.20 1.95 13.04
N ARG A 128 10.24 1.29 12.38
CA ARG A 128 10.34 -0.11 11.93
C ARG A 128 10.92 -0.25 10.52
N LEU A 129 11.22 0.86 9.84
CA LEU A 129 11.84 0.84 8.53
C LEU A 129 13.34 0.54 8.62
N LEU A 130 13.71 -0.68 8.25
CA LEU A 130 15.06 -1.25 8.44
C LEU A 130 16.20 -0.54 7.70
N TYR A 131 15.88 0.24 6.68
CA TYR A 131 16.85 0.99 5.87
C TYR A 131 16.54 2.50 5.87
N ARG A 132 15.83 3.01 6.89
CA ARG A 132 15.40 4.41 6.99
C ARG A 132 16.59 5.36 6.88
N ASP A 133 17.57 5.19 7.76
CA ASP A 133 18.72 6.08 7.87
C ASP A 133 19.54 6.11 6.57
N ALA A 134 19.55 4.99 5.82
CA ALA A 134 20.25 4.91 4.54
C ALA A 134 19.53 5.68 3.41
N ILE A 135 18.20 5.82 3.46
CA ILE A 135 17.42 6.48 2.40
C ILE A 135 17.14 7.96 2.68
N GLU A 136 17.36 8.44 3.90
CA GLU A 136 17.03 9.81 4.33
C GLU A 136 17.79 10.87 3.52
N GLU A 137 19.08 10.62 3.26
CA GLU A 137 19.97 11.54 2.53
C GLU A 137 20.00 11.30 1.01
N THR A 138 18.93 10.72 0.45
CA THR A 138 18.84 10.46 -0.99
C THR A 138 18.12 11.58 -1.73
N TYR A 139 18.58 11.87 -2.95
CA TYR A 139 18.04 12.93 -3.81
C TYR A 139 17.35 12.35 -5.05
N LEU A 140 17.68 11.12 -5.44
CA LEU A 140 17.19 10.46 -6.63
C LEU A 140 16.56 9.11 -6.29
N THR A 141 15.43 8.79 -6.93
CA THR A 141 14.75 7.49 -6.78
C THR A 141 15.68 6.30 -7.04
N ARG A 142 16.64 6.44 -7.96
CA ARG A 142 17.63 5.38 -8.25
C ARG A 142 18.52 5.05 -7.06
N GLN A 143 18.84 6.03 -6.21
CA GLN A 143 19.65 5.80 -5.01
C GLN A 143 18.88 4.94 -4.01
N ILE A 144 17.59 5.27 -3.81
CA ILE A 144 16.69 4.47 -2.96
C ILE A 144 16.61 3.02 -3.46
N ALA A 145 16.46 2.83 -4.78
CA ALA A 145 16.41 1.49 -5.36
C ALA A 145 17.70 0.69 -5.08
N SER A 146 18.88 1.29 -5.30
CA SER A 146 20.17 0.65 -5.01
C SER A 146 20.33 0.30 -3.53
N ILE A 147 19.98 1.21 -2.61
CA ILE A 147 20.06 0.96 -1.17
C ILE A 147 19.18 -0.23 -0.76
N ILE A 148 17.96 -0.32 -1.29
CA ILE A 148 17.05 -1.43 -0.99
C ILE A 148 17.59 -2.74 -1.55
N GLU A 149 18.18 -2.72 -2.74
CA GLU A 149 18.81 -3.88 -3.36
C GLU A 149 20.02 -4.37 -2.53
N ASP A 150 20.92 -3.46 -2.15
CA ASP A 150 22.08 -3.76 -1.31
C ASP A 150 21.68 -4.28 0.09
N TYR A 151 20.63 -3.68 0.68
CA TYR A 151 20.07 -4.13 1.95
C TYR A 151 19.55 -5.58 1.84
N ARG A 152 18.83 -5.92 0.77
CA ARG A 152 18.33 -7.28 0.53
C ARG A 152 19.47 -8.26 0.25
N ALA A 153 20.47 -7.86 -0.52
CA ALA A 153 21.63 -8.70 -0.83
C ALA A 153 22.46 -9.03 0.42
N SER A 154 22.60 -8.08 1.35
CA SER A 154 23.32 -8.27 2.61
C SER A 154 22.53 -9.07 3.67
N HIS A 155 21.22 -9.24 3.49
CA HIS A 155 20.32 -9.94 4.43
C HIS A 155 19.58 -11.09 3.73
N PRO A 156 20.26 -12.20 3.39
CA PRO A 156 19.75 -13.23 2.49
C PRO A 156 18.54 -14.04 3.03
N LYS A 157 18.12 -13.84 4.28
CA LYS A 157 16.98 -14.54 4.88
C LYS A 157 15.71 -13.71 4.77
N THR A 158 14.99 -13.85 3.66
CA THR A 158 13.58 -13.44 3.58
C THR A 158 12.69 -14.54 4.15
N ARG A 159 11.71 -14.18 5.00
CA ARG A 159 10.73 -15.15 5.50
C ARG A 159 9.88 -15.66 4.34
N PRO A 160 9.60 -16.98 4.23
CA PRO A 160 8.73 -17.49 3.19
C PRO A 160 7.33 -16.88 3.33
N PRO A 161 6.62 -16.62 2.22
CA PRO A 161 5.23 -16.20 2.27
C PRO A 161 4.38 -17.22 3.05
N ARG A 162 3.43 -16.73 3.83
CA ARG A 162 2.45 -17.57 4.54
C ARG A 162 1.08 -17.33 3.93
N GLN A 163 0.30 -18.40 3.82
CA GLN A 163 -1.11 -18.29 3.46
C GLN A 163 -1.92 -17.90 4.70
N TYR A 164 -2.93 -17.07 4.51
CA TYR A 164 -3.92 -16.81 5.55
C TYR A 164 -4.79 -18.07 5.70
N PRO A 165 -5.00 -18.59 6.92
CA PRO A 165 -5.87 -19.74 7.12
C PRO A 165 -7.30 -19.37 6.69
N HIS A 166 -7.88 -20.17 5.81
CA HIS A 166 -9.27 -20.07 5.34
C HIS A 166 -10.12 -21.15 6.01
#